data_AF-A0A382NCA1-F1
#
_entry.id   AF-A0A382NCA1-F1
#
_cell.length_a   1.000
_cell.length_b   1.000
_cell.length_c   1.000
_cell.angle_alpha   90.00
_cell.angle_beta   90.00
_cell.angle_gamma   90.00
#
_symmetry.space_group_name_H-M   'P 1'
#
loop_
_entity.id
_entity.type
_entity.pdbx_description
1 polymer ?
#
loop_
_entity_poly.entity_id
_entity_poly.type
_entity_poly.pdbx_seq_one_letter_code
_entity_poly.pdbx_strand_id
1 'polypeptide(L)'
;MTFIVCFIFAALSGFIDFISQADDIGVGSYGIYEAVQYTLLKLPSSVFQLMPIVVLIGSLLGLGALSKSSEIIIIMSSGFSLFRLSLSVAITGF
;
A
#
# COMPACT_ATOMS: atom_id res chain seq x y z
N MET A 1 0.34 5.49 -8.86
CA MET A 1 1.34 5.47 -7.77
C MET A 1 0.98 4.53 -6.64
N THR A 2 -0.29 4.44 -6.23
CA THR A 2 -0.80 3.47 -5.24
C THR A 2 -0.42 2.01 -5.52
N PHE A 3 -0.47 1.54 -6.77
CA PHE A 3 -0.02 0.18 -7.14
C PHE A 3 1.44 -0.12 -6.77
N ILE A 4 2.34 0.86 -6.92
CA ILE A 4 3.76 0.72 -6.57
C ILE A 4 3.94 0.64 -5.06
N VAL A 5 3.19 1.46 -4.32
CA VAL A 5 3.21 1.44 -2.85
C VAL A 5 2.64 0.12 -2.33
N CYS A 6 1.56 -0.37 -2.94
CA CYS A 6 0.95 -1.65 -2.60
C CYS A 6 1.91 -2.82 -2.87
N PHE A 7 2.60 -2.81 -4.01
CA PHE A 7 3.61 -3.80 -4.34
C PHE A 7 4.78 -3.81 -3.35
N ILE A 8 5.29 -2.64 -2.99
CA ILE A 8 6.35 -2.49 -1.98
C ILE A 8 5.88 -3.04 -0.63
N PHE A 9 4.68 -2.67 -0.17
CA PHE A 9 4.14 -3.14 1.10
C PHE A 9 3.87 -4.66 1.10
N ALA A 10 3.34 -5.21 0.01
CA ALA A 10 3.12 -6.65 -0.13
C ALA A 10 4.45 -7.42 -0.12
N ALA A 11 5.49 -6.93 -0.80
CA ALA A 11 6.81 -7.53 -0.79
C ALA A 11 7.45 -7.48 0.60
N LEU A 12 7.36 -6.35 1.30
CA LEU A 12 7.89 -6.18 2.66
C LEU A 12 7.15 -7.05 3.68
N SER A 13 5.81 -7.08 3.63
CA SER A 13 4.99 -7.94 4.48
C SER A 13 5.28 -9.42 4.23
N GLY A 14 5.34 -9.83 2.96
CA GLY A 14 5.66 -11.22 2.59
C GLY A 14 7.07 -11.63 3.03
N PHE A 15 8.05 -10.72 2.95
CA PHE A 15 9.41 -10.97 3.43
C PHE A 15 9.48 -11.07 4.96
N ILE A 16 8.78 -10.20 5.69
CA ILE A 16 8.70 -10.25 7.15
C ILE A 16 7.97 -11.53 7.59
N ASP A 17 6.82 -11.86 6.99
CA ASP A 17 6.11 -13.10 7.29
C ASP A 17 6.99 -14.32 6.98
N PHE A 18 7.74 -14.32 5.88
CA PHE A 18 8.71 -15.39 5.58
C PHE A 18 9.81 -15.52 6.64
N ILE A 19 10.34 -14.41 7.15
CA ILE A 19 11.40 -14.43 8.17
C ILE A 19 10.87 -14.82 9.55
N SER A 20 9.66 -14.38 9.92
CA SER A 20 9.01 -14.83 11.16
C SER A 20 8.65 -16.30 11.10
N GLN A 21 8.19 -16.78 9.94
CA GLN A 21 7.93 -18.20 9.73
C GLN A 21 9.24 -19.00 9.72
N ALA A 22 10.37 -18.40 9.27
CA ALA A 22 11.71 -19.00 9.31
C ALA A 22 12.25 -19.21 10.74
N ASP A 23 11.88 -18.33 11.66
CA ASP A 23 12.27 -18.41 13.08
C ASP A 23 11.48 -19.50 13.85
N ASP A 24 10.27 -19.82 13.40
CA ASP A 24 9.41 -20.91 13.92
C ASP A 24 9.67 -22.28 13.24
N ILE A 25 10.61 -22.36 12.29
CA ILE A 25 11.02 -23.63 11.65
C ILE A 25 11.83 -24.44 12.66
N GLY A 26 11.14 -25.26 13.46
CA GLY A 26 11.78 -26.17 14.42
C GLY A 26 10.95 -26.59 15.63
N VAL A 27 9.76 -26.01 15.86
CA VAL A 27 8.90 -26.37 16.99
C VAL A 27 7.75 -27.28 16.53
N GLY A 28 8.02 -28.60 16.43
CA GLY A 28 7.04 -29.64 16.10
C GLY A 28 6.94 -30.01 14.62
N SER A 29 5.88 -30.75 14.24
CA SER A 29 5.59 -31.18 12.85
C SER A 29 5.11 -30.00 11.99
N TYR A 30 5.92 -28.95 11.87
CA TYR A 30 5.65 -27.76 11.07
C TYR A 30 6.62 -27.78 9.89
N GLY A 31 6.14 -28.25 8.73
CA GLY A 31 6.95 -28.33 7.52
C GLY A 31 7.08 -26.97 6.83
N ILE A 32 8.16 -26.79 6.07
CA ILE A 32 8.38 -25.64 5.15
C ILE A 32 7.17 -25.45 4.21
N TYR A 33 6.45 -26.54 3.89
CA TYR A 33 5.26 -26.52 3.05
C TYR A 33 4.05 -25.86 3.72
N GLU A 34 3.79 -26.15 5.00
CA GLU A 34 2.70 -25.53 5.78
C GLU A 34 2.99 -24.05 6.06
N ALA A 35 4.26 -23.73 6.34
CA ALA A 35 4.76 -22.37 6.48
C ALA A 35 4.47 -21.51 5.23
N VAL A 36 4.82 -22.00 4.04
CA VAL A 36 4.55 -21.30 2.77
C VAL A 36 3.06 -21.14 2.50
N GLN A 37 2.26 -22.17 2.77
CA GLN A 37 0.80 -22.13 2.59
C GLN A 37 0.15 -21.11 3.53
N TYR A 38 0.60 -21.06 4.78
CA TYR A 38 0.13 -20.11 5.78
C TYR A 38 0.52 -18.66 5.42
N THR A 39 1.77 -18.41 5.02
CA THR A 39 2.21 -17.09 4.56
C THR A 39 1.45 -16.61 3.32
N LEU A 40 1.18 -17.49 2.34
CA LEU A 40 0.39 -17.16 1.16
C LEU A 40 -1.07 -16.82 1.49
N LEU A 41 -1.69 -17.53 2.43
CA LEU A 41 -3.05 -17.27 2.90
C LEU A 41 -3.13 -15.98 3.73
N LYS A 42 -2.06 -15.64 4.46
CA LYS A 42 -2.01 -14.45 5.33
C LYS A 42 -1.65 -13.18 4.57
N LEU A 43 -0.85 -13.27 3.51
CA LEU A 43 -0.50 -12.18 2.59
C LEU A 43 -1.70 -11.30 2.15
N PRO A 44 -2.81 -11.85 1.60
CA PRO A 44 -3.96 -11.05 1.20
C PRO A 44 -4.63 -10.37 2.41
N SER A 45 -4.67 -11.04 3.57
CA SER A 45 -5.21 -10.45 4.80
C SER A 45 -4.34 -9.28 5.30
N SER A 46 -3.01 -9.43 5.27
CA SER A 46 -2.06 -8.37 5.64
C SER A 46 -2.17 -7.16 4.71
N VAL A 47 -2.31 -7.38 3.39
CA VAL A 47 -2.52 -6.30 2.42
C VAL A 47 -3.83 -5.57 2.67
N PHE A 48 -4.91 -6.27 3.00
CA PHE A 48 -6.19 -5.65 3.36
C PHE A 48 -6.10 -4.80 4.63
N GLN A 49 -5.32 -5.23 5.62
CA GLN A 49 -5.12 -4.47 6.85
C GLN A 49 -4.27 -3.21 6.62
N LEU A 50 -3.36 -3.25 5.65
CA LEU A 50 -2.46 -2.15 5.30
C LEU A 50 -3.01 -1.24 4.20
N MET A 51 -4.13 -1.59 3.57
CA MET A 51 -4.76 -0.82 2.49
C MET A 51 -4.94 0.67 2.83
N PRO A 52 -5.46 1.07 4.00
CA PRO A 52 -5.67 2.48 4.31
C PRO A 52 -4.36 3.28 4.31
N ILE A 53 -3.29 2.69 4.83
CA ILE A 53 -1.95 3.30 4.87
C ILE A 53 -1.37 3.41 3.47
N VAL A 54 -1.48 2.34 2.66
CA VAL A 54 -1.00 2.29 1.27
C VAL A 54 -1.70 3.33 0.40
N VAL A 55 -3.01 3.49 0.56
CA VAL A 55 -3.81 4.47 -0.20
C VAL A 55 -3.48 5.90 0.23
N LEU A 56 -3.29 6.15 1.52
CA LEU A 56 -2.92 7.46 2.05
C LEU A 56 -1.53 7.89 1.55
N ILE A 57 -0.53 7.01 1.65
CA ILE A 57 0.82 7.29 1.13
C ILE A 57 0.81 7.43 -0.40
N GLY A 58 0.10 6.54 -1.10
CA GLY A 58 0.01 6.57 -2.56
C GLY A 58 -0.69 7.81 -3.11
N SER A 59 -1.71 8.32 -2.41
CA SER A 59 -2.39 9.56 -2.77
C SER A 59 -1.52 10.79 -2.46
N LEU A 60 -0.82 10.82 -1.33
CA LEU A 60 0.12 11.89 -0.98
C LEU A 60 1.28 11.99 -1.99
N LEU A 61 1.88 10.85 -2.36
CA LEU A 61 2.92 10.80 -3.39
C LEU A 61 2.39 11.19 -4.77
N GLY A 62 1.15 10.80 -5.11
CA GLY A 62 0.48 11.22 -6.34
C GLY A 62 0.26 12.74 -6.40
N LEU A 63 -0.32 13.32 -5.35
CA LEU A 63 -0.49 14.77 -5.19
C LEU A 63 0.87 15.50 -5.22
N GLY A 64 1.89 14.95 -4.57
CA GLY A 64 3.24 15.50 -4.57
C GLY A 64 3.87 15.53 -5.97
N ALA A 65 3.63 14.49 -6.77
CA ALA A 65 4.08 14.45 -8.16
C ALA A 65 3.39 15.52 -9.03
N LEU A 66 2.06 15.69 -8.89
CA LEU A 66 1.31 16.73 -9.59
C LEU A 66 1.73 18.15 -9.13
N SER A 67 2.02 18.33 -7.83
CA SER A 67 2.51 19.61 -7.30
C SER A 67 3.88 19.98 -7.87
N LYS A 68 4.78 18.99 -7.96
CA LYS A 68 6.14 19.16 -8.50
C LYS A 68 6.15 19.51 -9.98
N SER A 69 5.15 19.07 -10.74
CA SER A 69 4.99 19.43 -12.16
C SER A 69 4.33 20.80 -12.37
N SER A 70 4.03 21.53 -11.30
CA SER A 70 3.25 22.79 -11.31
C SER A 70 1.84 22.66 -11.92
N GLU A 71 1.38 21.44 -12.25
CA GLU A 71 0.04 21.17 -12.77
C GLU A 71 -1.04 21.56 -11.76
N ILE A 72 -0.80 21.36 -10.46
CA ILE A 72 -1.72 21.83 -9.40
C ILE A 72 -1.86 23.35 -9.42
N ILE A 73 -0.75 24.07 -9.63
CA ILE A 73 -0.75 25.54 -9.66
C ILE A 73 -1.50 26.04 -10.90
N ILE A 74 -1.34 25.36 -12.05
CA ILE A 74 -2.06 25.68 -13.29
C ILE A 74 -3.57 25.45 -13.13
N ILE A 75 -3.98 24.36 -12.48
CA ILE A 75 -5.39 24.04 -12.21
C ILE A 75 -6.02 25.07 -11.25
N MET A 76 -5.28 25.51 -10.22
CA MET A 76 -5.76 26.56 -9.32
C MET A 76 -5.86 27.93 -10.01
N SER A 77 -4.96 28.22 -10.96
CA SER A 77 -4.99 29.46 -11.76
C SER A 77 -6.16 29.51 -12.75
N SER A 78 -6.70 28.38 -13.18
CA SER A 78 -7.82 28.31 -14.13
C SER A 78 -9.20 28.42 -13.45
N GLY A 79 -9.25 28.78 -12.16
CA GLY A 79 -10.49 28.91 -11.39
C GLY A 79 -11.08 27.59 -10.90
N PHE A 80 -10.32 26.48 -10.96
CA PHE A 80 -10.76 25.20 -10.44
C PHE A 80 -10.57 25.13 -8.92
N SER A 81 -11.64 24.81 -8.19
CA SER A 81 -11.61 24.72 -6.72
C SER A 81 -10.81 23.51 -6.24
N LEU A 82 -9.87 23.72 -5.30
CA LEU A 82 -9.15 22.64 -4.59
C LEU A 82 -10.12 21.64 -3.93
N PHE A 83 -11.35 22.06 -3.63
CA PHE A 83 -12.35 21.23 -2.97
C PHE A 83 -12.74 20.00 -3.81
N ARG A 84 -12.78 20.12 -5.14
CA ARG A 84 -13.08 18.98 -6.04
C ARG A 84 -11.91 17.99 -6.14
N LEU A 85 -10.68 18.51 -6.05
CA LEU A 85 -9.47 17.67 -6.02
C LEU A 85 -9.42 16.88 -4.71
N SER A 86 -9.64 17.56 -3.58
CA SER A 86 -9.73 16.94 -2.25
C SER A 86 -10.84 15.88 -2.20
N LEU A 87 -12.02 16.16 -2.76
CA LEU A 87 -13.12 15.19 -2.81
C LEU A 87 -12.78 13.98 -3.69
N SER A 88 -12.12 14.17 -4.83
CA SER A 88 -11.71 13.06 -5.70
C SER A 88 -10.68 12.16 -5.02
N VAL A 89 -9.78 12.75 -4.22
CA VAL A 89 -8.80 12.02 -3.42
C VAL A 89 -9.47 11.32 -2.24
N ALA A 90 -10.44 11.95 -1.58
CA ALA A 90 -11.22 11.35 -0.50
C ALA A 90 -12.06 10.16 -0.98
N ILE A 91 -12.68 10.25 -2.17
CA ILE A 91 -13.45 9.16 -2.77
C ILE A 91 -12.54 8.00 -3.22
N THR A 92 -11.32 8.29 -3.66
CA THR A 92 -10.33 7.25 -3.99
C THR A 92 -9.72 6.62 -2.72
N GLY A 93 -9.80 7.34 -1.60
CA GLY A 93 -9.31 6.94 -0.27
C GLY A 93 -10.25 6.06 0.55
N PHE A 94 -11.50 5.95 0.12
CA PHE A 94 -12.60 5.24 0.77
C PHE A 94 -12.91 3.94 0.03
#